data_AF-A0A6L3X2B5-F1
#
_entry.id   AF-A0A6L3X2B5-F1
#
_cell.length_a   1.000
_cell.length_b   1.000
_cell.length_c   1.000
_cell.angle_alpha   90.00
_cell.angle_beta   90.00
_cell.angle_gamma   90.00
#
_symmetry.space_group_name_H-M   'P 1'
#
loop_
_entity.id
_entity.type
_entity.pdbx_description
1 polymer ?
#
loop_
_entity_poly.entity_id
_entity_poly.type
_entity_poly.pdbx_seq_one_letter_code
_entity_poly.pdbx_strand_id
1 'polypeptide(L)'
;KVVLATNIAETSLTIEGIRLVVDSTQERVASFDPRTGLTRLLTQRISQASMVQRAGRAGRLEPGICLHLTSAEQAERAALQSTPEILQSDLSGLVMDLMQWGCPDPDQLTWLNPPPVVNLSPARSLLTQL
;
A
#
# COMPACT_ATOMS: atom_id res chain seq x y z
N LYS A 1 -10.99 24.07 -11.24
CA LYS A 1 -11.90 23.00 -10.77
C LYS A 1 -11.36 22.41 -9.46
N VAL A 2 -12.24 21.91 -8.59
CA VAL A 2 -11.84 21.15 -7.38
C VAL A 2 -12.21 19.70 -7.61
N VAL A 3 -11.25 18.79 -7.39
CA VAL A 3 -11.49 17.34 -7.50
C VAL A 3 -11.18 16.72 -6.15
N LEU A 4 -12.17 16.03 -5.60
CA LEU A 4 -12.02 15.22 -4.38
C LEU A 4 -11.75 13.79 -4.83
N ALA A 5 -10.58 13.26 -4.48
CA ALA A 5 -10.13 11.94 -4.92
C ALA A 5 -9.47 11.17 -3.77
N THR A 6 -9.46 9.84 -3.90
CA THR A 6 -8.62 8.96 -3.08
C THR A 6 -7.22 8.86 -3.69
N ASN A 7 -6.37 8.00 -3.12
CA ASN A 7 -5.05 7.67 -3.65
C ASN A 7 -5.07 7.03 -5.06
N ILE A 8 -6.24 6.72 -5.65
CA ILE A 8 -6.36 6.33 -7.06
C ILE A 8 -5.79 7.41 -8.00
N ALA A 9 -5.87 8.69 -7.62
CA ALA A 9 -5.29 9.79 -8.40
C ALA A 9 -3.75 9.86 -8.31
N GLU A 10 -3.13 9.15 -7.36
CA GLU A 10 -1.68 9.11 -7.14
C GLU A 10 -0.95 8.30 -8.20
N THR A 11 -1.59 7.28 -8.76
CA THR A 11 -0.97 6.34 -9.72
C THR A 11 -1.85 6.13 -10.95
N SER A 12 -3.09 5.69 -10.77
CA SER A 12 -3.94 5.11 -11.81
C SER A 12 -4.70 6.10 -12.69
N LEU A 13 -4.92 7.35 -12.23
CA LEU A 13 -5.67 8.36 -12.99
C LEU A 13 -4.85 9.62 -13.21
N THR A 14 -4.88 10.14 -14.44
CA THR A 14 -4.33 11.46 -14.77
C THR A 14 -5.48 12.44 -14.91
N ILE A 15 -5.49 13.45 -14.03
CA ILE A 15 -6.46 14.53 -14.06
C ILE A 15 -5.76 15.75 -14.68
N GLU A 16 -6.22 16.20 -15.83
CA GLU A 16 -5.67 17.37 -16.50
C GLU A 16 -6.07 18.68 -15.80
N GLY A 17 -5.25 19.72 -15.97
CA GLY A 17 -5.53 21.05 -15.42
C GLY A 17 -5.41 21.15 -13.91
N ILE A 18 -4.57 20.32 -13.29
CA ILE A 18 -4.25 20.37 -11.86
C ILE A 18 -2.89 21.04 -11.65
N ARG A 19 -2.89 22.13 -10.88
CA ARG A 19 -1.70 22.87 -10.44
C ARG A 19 -1.58 23.01 -8.92
N LEU A 20 -2.63 22.64 -8.19
CA LEU A 20 -2.71 22.70 -6.74
C LEU A 20 -3.15 21.35 -6.23
N VAL A 21 -2.37 20.77 -5.32
CA VAL A 21 -2.72 19.54 -4.59
C VAL A 21 -2.81 19.86 -3.11
N VAL A 22 -3.88 19.41 -2.48
CA VAL A 22 -4.01 19.39 -1.01
C VAL A 22 -4.00 17.93 -0.60
N ASP A 23 -2.95 17.52 0.09
CA ASP A 23 -2.71 16.14 0.49
C ASP A 23 -3.01 15.96 1.97
N SER A 24 -3.98 15.09 2.30
CA SER A 24 -4.33 14.75 3.68
C SER A 24 -3.22 14.00 4.41
N THR A 25 -2.20 13.50 3.69
CA THR A 25 -1.08 12.69 4.19
C THR A 25 -1.51 11.38 4.86
N GLN A 26 -2.74 10.94 4.55
CA GLN A 26 -3.33 9.71 5.04
C GLN A 26 -3.81 8.83 3.89
N GLU A 27 -3.89 7.53 4.17
CA GLU A 27 -4.45 6.53 3.27
C GLU A 27 -5.24 5.49 4.06
N ARG A 28 -6.14 4.79 3.37
CA ARG A 28 -6.77 3.57 3.89
C ARG A 28 -6.12 2.35 3.27
N VAL A 29 -5.62 1.45 4.11
CA VAL A 29 -4.97 0.20 3.70
C VAL A 29 -5.71 -1.00 4.28
N ALA A 30 -5.73 -2.08 3.51
CA ALA A 30 -6.12 -3.39 4.02
C ALA A 30 -4.97 -3.98 4.85
N SER A 31 -5.27 -4.40 6.07
CA SER A 31 -4.32 -4.99 7.01
C SER A 31 -4.89 -6.26 7.60
N PHE A 32 -4.17 -7.36 7.38
CA PHE A 32 -4.51 -8.70 7.87
C PHE A 32 -4.05 -8.88 9.30
N ASP A 33 -4.95 -9.35 10.16
CA ASP A 33 -4.62 -9.75 11.53
C ASP A 33 -4.55 -11.29 11.64
N PRO A 34 -3.34 -11.89 11.69
CA PRO A 34 -3.17 -13.34 11.69
C PRO A 34 -3.77 -14.03 12.93
N ARG A 35 -4.04 -13.29 14.02
CA ARG A 35 -4.69 -13.86 15.20
C ARG A 35 -6.18 -14.06 15.02
N THR A 36 -6.82 -13.21 14.21
CA THR A 36 -8.27 -13.26 13.96
C THR A 36 -8.62 -13.86 12.61
N GLY A 37 -7.65 -13.93 11.68
CA GLY A 37 -7.89 -14.36 10.30
C GLY A 37 -8.70 -13.34 9.48
N LEU A 38 -8.82 -12.09 9.96
CA LEU A 38 -9.64 -11.06 9.32
C LEU A 38 -8.78 -9.92 8.77
N THR A 39 -9.14 -9.46 7.58
CA THR A 39 -8.61 -8.24 6.98
C THR A 39 -9.45 -7.04 7.39
N ARG A 40 -8.79 -5.99 7.87
CA ARG A 40 -9.43 -4.74 8.31
C ARG A 40 -8.93 -3.56 7.50
N LEU A 41 -9.74 -2.52 7.39
CA LEU A 41 -9.32 -1.26 6.77
C LEU A 41 -8.82 -0.28 7.83
N LEU A 42 -7.53 0.01 7.79
CA LEU A 42 -6.88 0.96 8.70
C LEU A 42 -6.59 2.27 7.98
N THR A 43 -6.82 3.39 8.66
CA THR A 43 -6.32 4.69 8.22
C THR A 43 -4.94 4.88 8.81
N GLN A 44 -3.93 5.11 7.97
CA GLN A 44 -2.56 5.34 8.39
C GLN A 44 -1.95 6.54 7.67
N ARG A 45 -0.75 6.95 8.13
CA ARG A 45 0.05 7.96 7.41
C ARG A 45 0.68 7.35 6.18
N ILE A 46 0.76 8.13 5.11
CA ILE A 46 1.44 7.72 3.88
C ILE A 46 2.96 7.81 4.02
N SER A 47 3.67 7.11 3.14
CA SER A 47 5.12 7.20 3.05
C SER A 47 5.60 8.52 2.45
N GLN A 48 6.88 8.84 2.64
CA GLN A 48 7.53 9.97 1.98
C GLN A 48 7.48 9.82 0.45
N ALA A 49 7.71 8.61 -0.06
CA ALA A 49 7.59 8.33 -1.49
C ALA A 49 6.19 8.67 -2.04
N SER A 50 5.12 8.31 -1.33
CA SER A 50 3.75 8.68 -1.71
C SER A 50 3.49 10.19 -1.61
N MET A 51 4.01 10.87 -0.57
CA MET A 51 3.92 12.35 -0.49
C MET A 51 4.55 13.01 -1.72
N VAL A 52 5.75 12.55 -2.11
CA VAL A 52 6.45 13.06 -3.31
C VAL A 52 5.65 12.77 -4.58
N GLN A 53 5.10 11.56 -4.72
CA GLN A 53 4.29 11.19 -5.88
C GLN A 53 3.02 12.04 -5.98
N ARG A 54 2.32 12.29 -4.86
CA ARG A 54 1.15 13.17 -4.81
C ARG A 54 1.51 14.62 -5.14
N ALA A 55 2.62 15.12 -4.60
CA ALA A 55 3.11 16.46 -4.92
C ALA A 55 3.41 16.62 -6.42
N GLY A 56 3.99 15.60 -7.05
CA GLY A 56 4.25 15.56 -8.49
C GLY A 56 3.00 15.68 -9.36
N ARG A 57 1.81 15.39 -8.83
CA ARG A 57 0.54 15.57 -9.57
C ARG A 57 0.19 17.05 -9.79
N ALA A 58 0.71 17.96 -8.96
CA ALA A 58 0.55 19.40 -9.16
C ALA A 58 1.46 19.96 -10.25
N GLY A 59 2.58 19.30 -10.57
CA GLY A 59 3.64 19.83 -11.44
C GLY A 59 3.64 19.32 -12.88
N ARG A 60 2.53 18.73 -13.36
CA ARG A 60 2.51 18.02 -14.65
C ARG A 60 2.48 18.92 -15.89
N LEU A 61 1.74 20.01 -15.83
CA LEU A 61 1.54 20.91 -16.97
C LEU A 61 2.37 22.18 -16.85
N GLU A 62 2.55 22.65 -15.61
CA GLU A 62 3.23 23.90 -15.26
C GLU A 62 3.69 23.82 -13.80
N PRO A 63 4.52 24.75 -13.30
CA PRO A 63 4.90 24.81 -11.90
C PRO A 63 3.67 24.83 -10.98
N GLY A 64 3.58 23.82 -10.11
CA GLY A 64 2.46 23.63 -9.18
C GLY A 64 2.86 23.73 -7.73
N ILE A 65 1.86 23.72 -6.85
CA ILE A 65 2.04 23.75 -5.40
C ILE A 65 1.32 22.54 -4.77
N CYS A 66 2.01 21.87 -3.86
CA CYS A 66 1.42 20.83 -3.02
C CYS A 66 1.44 21.28 -1.56
N LEU A 67 0.29 21.20 -0.90
CA LEU A 67 0.13 21.43 0.53
C LEU A 67 -0.11 20.10 1.23
N HIS A 68 0.85 19.65 2.02
CA HIS A 68 0.69 18.50 2.90
C HIS A 68 0.06 18.94 4.23
N LEU A 69 -1.04 18.31 4.64
CA LEU A 69 -1.74 18.58 5.90
C LEU A 69 -1.05 17.90 7.10
N THR A 70 0.26 18.15 7.26
CA THR A 70 1.10 17.60 8.31
C THR A 70 2.26 18.55 8.62
N SER A 71 2.88 18.45 9.80
CA SER A 71 4.11 19.21 10.06
C SER A 71 5.29 18.65 9.27
N ALA A 72 6.28 19.49 8.96
CA ALA A 72 7.53 19.08 8.31
C ALA A 72 8.23 17.96 9.11
N GLU A 73 8.33 18.10 10.43
CA GLU A 73 8.89 17.07 11.32
C GLU A 73 8.15 15.73 11.22
N GLN A 74 6.81 15.73 11.09
CA GLN A 74 6.04 14.51 10.90
C GLN A 74 6.26 13.90 9.50
N ALA A 75 6.39 14.72 8.47
CA ALA A 75 6.71 14.25 7.12
C ALA A 75 8.11 13.61 7.07
N GLU A 76 9.11 14.22 7.71
CA GLU A 76 10.47 13.71 7.80
C GLU A 76 10.57 12.38 8.57
N ARG A 77 9.70 12.19 9.57
CA ARG A 77 9.61 10.94 10.35
C ARG A 77 8.76 9.85 9.69
N ALA A 78 8.04 10.16 8.61
CA ALA A 78 7.25 9.16 7.92
C ALA A 78 8.15 8.06 7.32
N ALA A 79 7.60 6.86 7.13
CA ALA A 79 8.33 5.78 6.46
C ALA A 79 8.79 6.23 5.07
N LEU A 80 10.00 5.86 4.67
CA LEU A 80 10.54 6.24 3.36
C LEU A 80 9.72 5.66 2.21
N GLN A 81 9.28 4.40 2.35
CA GLN A 81 8.50 3.65 1.38
C GLN A 81 7.24 3.09 2.03
N SER A 82 6.20 2.89 1.23
CA SER A 82 4.95 2.27 1.69
C SER A 82 5.17 0.78 1.98
N THR A 83 4.45 0.24 2.97
CA THR A 83 4.49 -1.19 3.29
C THR A 83 4.01 -2.01 2.08
N PRO A 84 4.82 -2.95 1.57
CA PRO A 84 4.39 -3.85 0.51
C PRO A 84 3.16 -4.65 0.91
N GLU A 85 2.23 -4.83 -0.02
CA GLU A 85 0.97 -5.54 0.22
C GLU A 85 1.19 -6.95 0.79
N ILE A 86 2.18 -7.69 0.27
CA ILE A 86 2.53 -9.04 0.71
C ILE A 86 2.86 -9.14 2.21
N LEU A 87 3.31 -8.04 2.83
CA LEU A 87 3.66 -8.03 4.26
C LEU A 87 2.43 -7.84 5.17
N GLN A 88 1.29 -7.43 4.61
CA GLN A 88 0.10 -7.03 5.38
C GLN A 88 -1.21 -7.63 4.84
N SER A 89 -1.14 -8.52 3.86
CA SER A 89 -2.30 -9.21 3.29
C SER A 89 -2.48 -10.62 3.86
N ASP A 90 -3.69 -11.16 3.69
CA ASP A 90 -3.95 -12.60 3.78
C ASP A 90 -3.19 -13.31 2.65
N LEU A 91 -2.51 -14.41 2.98
CA LEU A 91 -1.68 -15.17 2.03
C LEU A 91 -2.30 -16.49 1.61
N SER A 92 -3.54 -16.81 2.01
CA SER A 92 -4.24 -18.05 1.62
C SER A 92 -4.32 -18.22 0.10
N GLY A 93 -4.71 -17.17 -0.63
CA GLY A 93 -4.70 -17.17 -2.10
C GLY A 93 -3.30 -17.42 -2.67
N LEU A 94 -2.29 -16.70 -2.17
CA LEU A 94 -0.89 -16.87 -2.59
C LEU A 94 -0.40 -18.31 -2.36
N VAL A 95 -0.68 -18.88 -1.19
CA VAL A 95 -0.27 -20.26 -0.85
C VAL A 95 -0.95 -21.27 -1.77
N MET A 96 -2.22 -21.07 -2.09
CA MET A 96 -2.94 -21.93 -3.04
C MET A 96 -2.32 -21.86 -4.44
N ASP A 97 -2.02 -20.65 -4.94
CA ASP A 97 -1.37 -20.45 -6.23
C ASP A 97 0.01 -21.10 -6.28
N LEU A 98 0.80 -20.96 -5.21
CA LEU A 98 2.11 -21.59 -5.07
C LEU A 98 2.04 -23.12 -5.10
N MET A 99 1.06 -23.71 -4.39
CA MET A 99 0.82 -25.15 -4.44
C MET A 99 0.43 -25.61 -5.84
N GLN A 100 -0.46 -24.88 -6.52
CA GLN A 100 -0.87 -25.18 -7.89
C GLN A 100 0.30 -25.09 -8.88
N TRP A 101 1.19 -24.11 -8.69
CA TRP A 101 2.39 -23.93 -9.51
C TRP A 101 3.43 -25.04 -9.32
N GLY A 102 3.32 -25.83 -8.24
CA GLY A 102 4.31 -26.87 -7.88
C GLY A 102 5.47 -26.34 -7.05
N CYS A 103 5.31 -25.16 -6.44
CA CYS A 103 6.30 -24.47 -5.62
C CYS A 103 5.76 -24.27 -4.19
N PRO A 104 5.59 -25.36 -3.40
CA PRO A 104 4.85 -25.31 -2.13
C PRO A 104 5.56 -24.50 -1.04
N ASP A 105 6.84 -24.20 -1.22
CA ASP A 105 7.64 -23.37 -0.33
C ASP A 105 7.92 -22.02 -1.02
N PRO A 106 7.44 -20.89 -0.45
CA PRO A 106 7.74 -19.57 -1.00
C PRO A 106 9.24 -19.28 -1.16
N ASP A 107 10.10 -19.89 -0.34
CA ASP A 107 11.55 -19.66 -0.39
C ASP A 107 12.22 -20.22 -1.66
N GLN A 108 11.49 -21.01 -2.46
CA GLN A 108 11.94 -21.48 -3.77
C GLN A 108 11.84 -20.39 -4.86
N LEU A 109 11.15 -19.28 -4.59
CA LEU A 109 11.03 -18.13 -5.50
C LEU A 109 11.81 -16.91 -5.00
N THR A 110 12.12 -16.01 -5.92
CA THR A 110 12.79 -14.73 -5.62
C THR A 110 11.75 -13.63 -5.46
N TRP A 111 11.65 -13.04 -4.27
CA TRP A 111 10.71 -11.96 -3.96
C TRP A 111 11.44 -10.64 -3.77
N LEU A 112 10.78 -9.52 -4.10
CA LEU A 112 11.24 -8.19 -3.66
C LEU A 112 11.18 -8.09 -2.12
N ASN A 113 10.08 -8.57 -1.54
CA ASN A 113 9.90 -8.75 -0.11
C ASN A 113 9.31 -10.14 0.12
N PRO A 114 9.97 -11.01 0.90
CA PRO A 114 9.48 -12.36 1.11
C PRO A 114 8.18 -12.34 1.93
N PRO A 115 7.25 -13.29 1.67
CA PRO A 115 6.03 -13.39 2.44
C PRO A 115 6.32 -13.69 3.92
N PRO A 116 5.72 -12.96 4.87
CA PRO A 116 6.04 -13.13 6.28
C PRO A 116 5.49 -14.46 6.81
N VAL A 117 6.34 -15.19 7.53
CA VAL A 117 6.00 -16.51 8.12
C VAL A 117 4.75 -16.46 9.00
N VAL A 118 4.55 -15.35 9.71
CA VAL A 118 3.37 -15.13 10.58
C VAL A 118 2.06 -15.12 9.81
N ASN A 119 2.06 -14.75 8.52
CA ASN A 119 0.86 -14.79 7.67
C ASN A 119 0.79 -16.11 6.86
N LEU A 120 1.92 -16.77 6.59
CA LEU A 120 1.94 -18.06 5.90
C LEU A 120 1.36 -19.21 6.73
N SER A 121 1.64 -19.23 8.03
CA SER A 121 1.12 -20.28 8.94
C SER A 121 -0.42 -20.34 9.00
N PRO A 122 -1.15 -19.23 9.25
CA PRO A 122 -2.61 -19.25 9.23
C PRO A 122 -3.17 -19.54 7.83
N ALA A 123 -2.51 -19.08 6.76
CA ALA A 123 -2.89 -19.39 5.39
C ALA A 123 -2.87 -20.91 5.10
N ARG A 124 -1.78 -21.60 5.45
CA ARG A 124 -1.68 -23.07 5.31
C ARG A 124 -2.70 -23.81 6.18
N SER A 125 -2.89 -23.33 7.41
CA SER A 125 -3.86 -23.91 8.35
C SER A 125 -5.29 -23.82 7.80
N LEU A 126 -5.66 -22.64 7.27
CA LEU A 126 -6.96 -22.40 6.66
C LEU A 126 -7.21 -23.33 5.46
N LEU A 127 -6.24 -23.43 4.54
CA LEU A 127 -6.36 -24.30 3.36
C LEU A 127 -6.45 -25.79 3.71
N THR A 128 -5.97 -26.21 4.88
CA THR A 128 -6.10 -27.61 5.35
C THR A 128 -7.47 -27.87 5.98
N GLN A 129 -8.20 -26.82 6.40
CA GLN A 129 -9.53 -26.92 6.99
C GLN A 129 -10.67 -26.90 5.96
N LEU A 130 -10.40 -26.38 4.75
CA LEU A 130 -11.32 -26.33 3.62
C LEU A 130 -11.30 -27.64 2.83
#